data_AF-A0A537QH04-F1
#
_entry.id   AF-A0A537QH04-F1
#
_cell.length_a   1.000
_cell.length_b   1.000
_cell.length_c   1.000
_cell.angle_alpha   90.00
_cell.angle_beta   90.00
_cell.angle_gamma   90.00
#
_symmetry.space_group_name_H-M   'P 1'
#
loop_
_entity.id
_entity.type
_entity.pdbx_description
1 polymer ?
#
loop_
_entity_poly.entity_id
_entity_poly.type
_entity_poly.pdbx_seq_one_letter_code
_entity_poly.pdbx_strand_id
1 'polypeptide(L)'
;MRLRQKGAVLLVLVIGLLSIGAAAEYLNFSGYCYPEGRWLGDQELIEAAIKYELSHVRGQYELSALSYSSPVAFQQENPGCCRIDRSAEHPLLDGKWIRLLGMYIATVDLWYRFQRQGSEQFWFETVFVNACGRLLERFGHPLRTGLPNSRR
;
A
#
# COMPACT_ATOMS: atom_id res chain seq x y z
N MET A 1 8.21 -54.60 -8.96
CA MET A 1 8.49 -53.77 -7.77
C MET A 1 9.03 -52.37 -8.11
N ARG A 2 10.00 -52.21 -9.02
CA ARG A 2 10.61 -50.90 -9.37
C ARG A 2 9.66 -49.81 -9.93
N LEU A 3 8.58 -50.18 -10.64
CA LEU A 3 7.60 -49.22 -11.19
C LEU A 3 6.79 -48.49 -10.10
N ARG A 4 6.37 -49.20 -9.03
CA ARG A 4 5.63 -48.60 -7.91
C ARG A 4 6.48 -47.59 -7.13
N GLN A 5 7.77 -47.88 -6.96
CA GLN A 5 8.70 -46.98 -6.27
C GLN A 5 8.90 -45.66 -7.02
N LYS A 6 9.03 -45.70 -8.36
CA LYS A 6 9.15 -44.47 -9.18
C LYS A 6 7.90 -43.60 -9.11
N GLY A 7 6.71 -44.21 -9.11
CA GLY A 7 5.44 -43.49 -8.96
C GLY A 7 5.31 -42.76 -7.62
N ALA A 8 5.70 -43.41 -6.52
CA ALA A 8 5.66 -42.81 -5.19
C ALA A 8 6.62 -41.62 -5.06
N VAL A 9 7.84 -41.72 -5.60
CA VAL A 9 8.82 -40.61 -5.57
C VAL A 9 8.31 -39.41 -6.38
N LEU A 10 7.79 -39.64 -7.59
CA LEU A 10 7.23 -38.55 -8.41
C LEU A 10 6.06 -37.86 -7.69
N LEU A 11 5.16 -38.64 -7.08
CA LEU A 11 4.03 -38.09 -6.35
C LEU A 11 4.47 -37.21 -5.17
N VAL A 12 5.46 -37.66 -4.38
CA VAL A 12 6.01 -36.89 -3.27
C VAL A 12 6.63 -35.57 -3.76
N LEU A 13 7.37 -35.60 -4.87
CA LEU A 13 7.96 -34.38 -5.46
C LEU A 13 6.88 -33.40 -5.91
N VAL A 14 5.82 -33.88 -6.55
CA VAL A 14 4.68 -33.04 -6.98
C VAL A 14 3.98 -32.40 -5.77
N ILE A 15 3.67 -33.19 -4.73
CA ILE A 15 3.05 -32.67 -3.50
C ILE A 15 3.95 -31.64 -2.81
N GLY A 16 5.26 -31.92 -2.75
CA GLY A 16 6.24 -31.00 -2.16
C GLY A 16 6.29 -29.66 -2.90
N LEU A 17 6.35 -29.68 -4.23
CA LEU A 17 6.33 -28.46 -5.05
C LEU A 17 5.03 -27.67 -4.91
N LEU A 18 3.88 -28.35 -4.90
CA LEU A 18 2.58 -27.72 -4.69
C LEU A 18 2.49 -27.06 -3.30
N SER A 19 3.03 -27.70 -2.27
CA SER A 19 3.04 -27.16 -0.91
C SER A 19 3.90 -25.90 -0.79
N ILE A 20 5.05 -25.88 -1.46
CA ILE A 20 5.92 -24.69 -1.51
C ILE A 20 5.23 -23.54 -2.25
N GLY A 21 4.58 -23.83 -3.39
CA GLY A 21 3.82 -22.85 -4.14
C GLY A 21 2.68 -22.24 -3.30
N ALA A 22 1.89 -23.08 -2.64
CA ALA A 22 0.80 -22.64 -1.77
C ALA A 22 1.30 -21.79 -0.59
N ALA A 23 2.44 -22.15 0.02
CA ALA A 23 3.05 -21.34 1.07
C ALA A 23 3.51 -19.97 0.56
N ALA A 24 4.10 -19.92 -0.65
CA ALA A 24 4.55 -18.67 -1.25
C ALA A 24 3.36 -17.74 -1.60
N GLU A 25 2.27 -18.29 -2.14
CA GLU A 25 1.07 -17.51 -2.43
C GLU A 25 0.38 -17.03 -1.15
N TYR A 26 0.31 -17.88 -0.12
CA TYR A 26 -0.23 -17.47 1.18
C TYR A 26 0.57 -16.32 1.80
N LEU A 27 1.90 -16.39 1.76
CA LEU A 27 2.76 -15.31 2.23
C LEU A 27 2.52 -14.02 1.44
N ASN A 28 2.46 -14.10 0.11
CA ASN A 28 2.15 -12.93 -0.74
C ASN A 28 0.79 -12.33 -0.37
N PHE A 29 -0.24 -13.16 -0.27
CA PHE A 29 -1.61 -12.75 0.09
C PHE A 29 -1.69 -12.11 1.48
N SER A 30 -0.91 -12.62 2.44
CA SER A 30 -0.85 -12.08 3.81
C SER A 30 -0.07 -10.76 3.93
N GLY A 31 0.53 -10.26 2.84
CA GLY A 31 1.33 -9.04 2.84
C GLY A 31 2.78 -9.23 3.28
N TYR A 32 3.36 -10.41 3.08
CA TYR A 32 4.77 -10.65 3.34
C TYR A 32 5.64 -9.97 2.29
N CYS A 33 6.58 -9.12 2.71
CA CYS A 33 7.53 -8.50 1.81
C CYS A 33 8.78 -9.39 1.66
N TYR A 34 8.88 -10.11 0.54
CA TYR A 34 10.00 -11.01 0.27
C TYR A 34 11.39 -10.35 0.31
N PRO A 35 11.61 -9.16 -0.30
CA PRO A 35 12.89 -8.47 -0.19
C PRO A 35 13.32 -8.14 1.25
N GLU A 36 12.35 -7.86 2.14
CA GLU A 36 12.59 -7.46 3.53
C GLU A 36 12.56 -8.66 4.49
N GLY A 37 12.07 -9.82 4.04
CA GLY A 37 11.92 -11.02 4.88
C GLY A 37 10.95 -10.85 6.05
N ARG A 38 9.94 -9.97 5.93
CA ARG A 38 8.97 -9.68 7.00
C ARG A 38 7.68 -9.05 6.48
N TRP A 39 6.67 -8.98 7.34
CA TRP A 39 5.49 -8.14 7.12
C TRP A 39 5.78 -6.70 7.53
N LEU A 40 5.34 -5.73 6.73
CA LEU A 40 5.40 -4.32 7.10
C LEU A 40 4.20 -3.96 7.98
N GLY A 41 4.47 -3.17 9.03
CA GLY A 41 3.45 -2.58 9.89
C GLY A 41 2.68 -1.46 9.17
N ASP A 42 1.53 -1.10 9.73
CA ASP A 42 0.70 0.00 9.20
C ASP A 42 1.46 1.32 9.08
N GLN A 43 2.21 1.67 10.12
CA GLN A 43 3.00 2.89 10.14
C GLN A 43 4.07 2.91 9.04
N GLU A 44 4.69 1.77 8.73
CA GLU A 44 5.72 1.68 7.69
C GLU A 44 5.12 1.87 6.29
N LEU A 45 3.94 1.29 6.05
CA LEU A 45 3.21 1.49 4.80
C LEU A 45 2.73 2.94 4.64
N ILE A 46 2.26 3.56 5.72
CA ILE A 46 1.89 4.98 5.75
C ILE A 46 3.11 5.86 5.47
N GLU A 47 4.24 5.62 6.13
CA GLU A 47 5.48 6.37 5.91
C GLU A 47 5.99 6.23 4.48
N ALA A 48 5.87 5.04 3.88
CA ALA A 48 6.22 4.81 2.48
C ALA A 48 5.32 5.62 1.53
N ALA A 49 4.01 5.65 1.78
CA ALA A 49 3.06 6.47 1.03
C ALA A 49 3.36 7.98 1.15
N ILE A 50 3.61 8.47 2.37
CA ILE A 50 3.99 9.89 2.58
C ILE A 50 5.31 10.21 1.89
N LYS A 51 6.33 9.35 2.01
CA LYS A 51 7.63 9.56 1.36
C LYS A 51 7.48 9.64 -0.16
N TYR A 52 6.62 8.80 -0.73
CA TYR A 52 6.27 8.87 -2.14
C TYR A 52 5.63 10.21 -2.48
N GLU A 53 4.63 10.63 -1.72
CA GLU A 53 3.90 11.88 -1.95
C GLU A 53 4.82 13.11 -1.89
N LEU A 54 5.67 13.19 -0.88
CA LEU A 54 6.64 14.28 -0.72
C LEU A 54 7.66 14.37 -1.86
N SER A 55 7.94 13.27 -2.55
CA SER A 55 8.86 13.24 -3.68
C SER A 55 8.20 13.54 -5.03
N HIS A 56 6.87 13.41 -5.17
CA HIS A 56 6.17 13.53 -6.45
C HIS A 56 5.21 14.73 -6.57
N VAL A 57 4.65 15.24 -5.47
CA VAL A 57 3.70 16.38 -5.50
C VAL A 57 4.32 17.67 -6.03
N ARG A 58 5.64 17.83 -5.89
CA ARG A 58 6.34 19.05 -6.27
C ARG A 58 6.30 19.38 -7.77
N GLY A 59 5.93 18.43 -8.62
CA GLY A 59 5.96 18.62 -10.08
C GLY A 59 4.64 19.13 -10.69
N GLN A 60 3.48 18.92 -10.06
CA GLN A 60 2.18 19.14 -10.71
C GLN A 60 1.47 20.44 -10.32
N TYR A 61 1.79 21.03 -9.16
CA TYR A 61 1.13 22.26 -8.68
C TYR A 61 2.18 23.36 -8.52
N GLU A 62 2.37 24.15 -9.57
CA GLU A 62 3.53 25.04 -9.76
C GLU A 62 3.70 26.15 -8.72
N LEU A 63 2.72 26.50 -7.89
CA LEU A 63 2.83 27.70 -7.05
C LEU A 63 2.17 27.49 -5.69
N SER A 64 2.99 27.44 -4.64
CA SER A 64 2.62 27.52 -3.20
C SER A 64 2.35 26.20 -2.46
N ALA A 65 2.78 25.04 -2.97
CA ALA A 65 2.69 23.79 -2.22
C ALA A 65 3.55 23.86 -0.94
N LEU A 66 2.93 23.62 0.23
CA LEU A 66 3.64 23.43 1.49
C LEU A 66 4.59 22.23 1.36
N SER A 67 5.86 22.45 1.68
CA SER A 67 6.85 21.38 1.71
C SER A 67 7.08 20.91 3.13
N TYR A 68 6.94 19.60 3.34
CA TYR A 68 7.30 18.93 4.58
C TYR A 68 8.72 18.38 4.47
N SER A 69 9.49 18.42 5.58
CA SER A 69 10.88 17.97 5.61
C SER A 69 11.02 16.44 5.72
N SER A 70 10.00 15.77 6.27
CA SER A 70 9.99 14.32 6.51
C SER A 70 8.56 13.81 6.67
N PRO A 71 8.34 12.48 6.62
CA PRO A 71 7.05 11.88 6.98
C PRO A 71 6.59 12.24 8.39
N VAL A 72 7.51 12.32 9.35
CA VAL A 72 7.20 12.72 10.73
C VAL A 72 6.69 14.16 10.78
N ALA A 73 7.35 15.10 10.08
CA ALA A 73 6.90 16.49 10.00
C ALA A 73 5.53 16.61 9.31
N PHE A 74 5.29 15.80 8.26
CA PHE A 74 3.99 15.72 7.60
C PHE A 74 2.88 15.30 8.57
N GLN A 75 3.11 14.25 9.38
CA GLN A 75 2.13 13.75 10.34
C GLN A 75 1.89 14.73 11.51
N GLN A 76 2.93 15.41 11.98
CA GLN A 76 2.82 16.40 13.05
C GLN A 76 1.97 17.61 12.64
N GLU A 77 2.18 18.11 11.41
CA GLU A 77 1.43 19.25 10.87
C GLU A 77 0.01 18.87 10.42
N ASN A 78 -0.26 17.57 10.23
CA ASN A 78 -1.55 17.05 9.78
C ASN A 78 -2.04 15.94 10.73
N PRO A 79 -2.47 16.28 11.96
CA PRO A 79 -2.97 15.29 12.91
C PRO A 79 -4.21 14.57 12.34
N GLY A 80 -4.18 13.24 12.36
CA GLY A 80 -5.24 12.41 11.78
C GLY A 80 -5.21 12.32 10.23
N CYS A 81 -4.09 12.72 9.60
CA CYS A 81 -3.92 12.69 8.14
C CYS A 81 -4.08 11.34 7.49
N CYS A 82 -3.93 10.26 8.23
CA CYS A 82 -3.43 9.04 7.64
C CYS A 82 -4.29 7.88 8.10
N ARG A 83 -4.96 7.24 7.14
CA ARG A 83 -5.73 6.03 7.35
C ARG A 83 -5.24 4.97 6.39
N ILE A 84 -4.96 3.79 6.92
CA ILE A 84 -4.68 2.62 6.11
C ILE A 84 -5.90 1.71 6.08
N ASP A 85 -6.18 1.16 4.91
CA ASP A 85 -7.11 0.06 4.72
C ASP A 85 -6.36 -1.10 4.06
N ARG A 86 -6.49 -2.29 4.67
CA ARG A 86 -5.95 -3.56 4.16
C ARG A 86 -7.04 -4.47 3.63
N SER A 87 -8.28 -3.99 3.59
CA SER A 87 -9.40 -4.75 3.06
C SER A 87 -9.14 -5.05 1.58
N ALA A 88 -9.38 -6.29 1.17
CA ALA A 88 -9.26 -6.72 -0.23
C ALA A 88 -10.40 -6.16 -1.12
N GLU A 89 -11.21 -5.26 -0.59
CA GLU A 89 -12.35 -4.63 -1.27
C GLU A 89 -11.85 -3.37 -1.98
N HIS A 90 -11.11 -3.55 -3.06
CA HIS A 90 -10.63 -2.43 -3.85
C HIS A 90 -11.02 -2.58 -5.33
N PRO A 91 -11.45 -1.51 -6.03
CA PRO A 91 -11.72 -1.54 -7.47
C PRO A 91 -10.55 -2.06 -8.32
N LEU A 92 -9.30 -1.82 -7.89
CA LEU A 92 -8.12 -2.39 -8.55
C LEU A 92 -7.99 -3.91 -8.36
N LEU A 93 -8.65 -4.48 -7.35
CA LEU A 93 -8.70 -5.91 -7.04
C LEU A 93 -9.92 -6.61 -7.68
N ASP A 94 -10.80 -5.89 -8.39
CA ASP A 94 -11.96 -6.48 -9.09
C ASP A 94 -11.56 -7.45 -10.23
N GLY A 95 -10.29 -7.46 -10.60
CA GLY A 95 -9.73 -8.47 -11.51
C GLY A 95 -9.63 -9.84 -10.85
N LYS A 96 -10.38 -10.83 -11.36
CA LYS A 96 -10.30 -12.25 -10.95
C LYS A 96 -8.85 -12.79 -10.85
N TRP A 97 -7.95 -12.30 -11.70
CA TRP A 97 -6.55 -12.67 -11.74
C TRP A 97 -5.72 -12.10 -10.60
N ILE A 98 -6.05 -10.92 -10.11
CA ILE A 98 -5.30 -10.25 -9.06
C ILE A 98 -5.49 -10.98 -7.72
N ARG A 99 -6.71 -11.49 -7.50
CA ARG A 99 -7.03 -12.37 -6.37
C ARG A 99 -6.34 -13.74 -6.47
N LEU A 100 -6.20 -14.30 -7.67
CA LEU A 100 -5.55 -15.59 -7.89
C LEU A 100 -4.03 -15.52 -7.70
N LEU A 101 -3.40 -14.41 -8.09
CA LEU A 101 -1.95 -14.20 -7.92
C LEU A 101 -1.56 -13.81 -6.48
N GLY A 102 -2.53 -13.71 -5.57
CA GLY A 102 -2.31 -13.37 -4.17
C GLY A 102 -1.66 -11.99 -3.98
N MET A 103 -1.89 -11.04 -4.89
CA MET A 103 -1.25 -9.73 -4.77
C MET A 103 -1.84 -8.95 -3.60
N TYR A 104 -1.01 -8.68 -2.60
CA TYR A 104 -1.37 -7.80 -1.49
C TYR A 104 -1.30 -6.34 -1.93
N ILE A 105 -2.41 -5.64 -1.73
CA ILE A 105 -2.53 -4.19 -1.91
C ILE A 105 -3.12 -3.62 -0.63
N ALA A 106 -2.45 -2.63 -0.07
CA ALA A 106 -3.01 -1.76 0.96
C ALA A 106 -3.25 -0.38 0.37
N THR A 107 -4.26 0.28 0.92
CA THR A 107 -4.64 1.64 0.54
C THR A 107 -4.31 2.57 1.68
N VAL A 108 -3.56 3.63 1.39
CA VAL A 108 -3.25 4.68 2.35
C VAL A 108 -3.92 5.96 1.90
N ASP A 109 -4.93 6.37 2.65
CA ASP A 109 -5.58 7.65 2.50
C ASP A 109 -4.79 8.72 3.27
N LEU A 110 -4.43 9.78 2.57
CA LEU A 110 -3.67 10.93 3.06
C LEU A 110 -4.53 12.19 2.94
N TRP A 111 -4.82 12.81 4.07
CA TRP A 111 -5.43 14.14 4.17
C TRP A 111 -4.40 15.12 4.72
N TYR A 112 -4.08 16.16 3.97
CA TYR A 112 -3.09 17.13 4.40
C TYR A 112 -3.35 18.52 3.87
N ARG A 113 -2.78 19.51 4.55
CA ARG A 113 -2.77 20.89 4.09
C ARG A 113 -1.71 21.04 3.00
N PHE A 114 -2.08 21.45 1.79
CA PHE A 114 -1.13 21.68 0.72
C PHE A 114 -0.88 23.17 0.43
N GLN A 115 -1.76 24.08 0.89
CA GLN A 115 -1.56 25.53 0.80
C GLN A 115 -1.78 26.23 2.15
N ARG A 116 -1.07 27.33 2.38
CA ARG A 116 -1.25 28.17 3.59
C ARG A 116 -2.53 28.99 3.57
N GLN A 117 -2.95 29.42 2.38
CA GLN A 117 -4.07 30.35 2.16
C GLN A 117 -4.88 29.89 0.94
N GLY A 118 -6.08 30.43 0.77
CA GLY A 118 -6.99 30.06 -0.33
C GLY A 118 -8.22 29.28 0.14
N SER A 119 -9.13 28.99 -0.78
CA SER A 119 -10.34 28.19 -0.53
C SER A 119 -10.11 26.68 -0.60
N GLU A 120 -9.00 26.25 -1.19
CA GLU A 120 -8.60 24.86 -1.38
C GLU A 120 -7.27 24.64 -0.67
N GLN A 121 -7.28 24.67 0.67
CA GLN A 121 -6.05 24.54 1.46
C GLN A 121 -5.65 23.09 1.70
N PHE A 122 -6.59 22.16 1.50
CA PHE A 122 -6.46 20.76 1.87
C PHE A 122 -6.48 19.89 0.62
N TRP A 123 -5.74 18.80 0.69
CA TRP A 123 -5.63 17.79 -0.36
C TRP A 123 -6.00 16.44 0.24
N PHE A 124 -6.65 15.64 -0.58
CA PHE A 124 -6.86 14.23 -0.31
C PHE A 124 -6.17 13.41 -1.38
N GLU A 125 -5.35 12.46 -0.97
CA GLU A 125 -4.68 11.50 -1.84
C GLU A 125 -4.96 10.09 -1.33
N THR A 126 -5.40 9.19 -2.20
CA THR A 126 -5.44 7.76 -1.95
C THR A 126 -4.26 7.12 -2.66
N VAL A 127 -3.40 6.44 -1.91
CA VAL A 127 -2.15 5.84 -2.36
C VAL A 127 -2.23 4.32 -2.26
N PHE A 128 -2.03 3.61 -3.36
CA PHE A 128 -1.97 2.15 -3.38
C PHE A 128 -0.55 1.69 -3.19
N VAL A 129 -0.32 0.84 -2.19
CA VAL A 129 0.99 0.28 -1.90
C VAL A 129 0.93 -1.25 -1.87
N ASN A 130 1.99 -1.89 -2.34
CA ASN A 130 2.14 -3.34 -2.20
C ASN A 130 2.65 -3.74 -0.79
N ALA A 131 2.85 -5.04 -0.56
CA ALA A 131 3.35 -5.60 0.70
C ALA A 131 4.68 -4.99 1.19
N CYS A 132 5.47 -4.43 0.28
CA CYS A 132 6.77 -3.81 0.54
C CYS A 132 6.72 -2.28 0.59
N GLY A 133 5.52 -1.68 0.66
CA GLY A 133 5.36 -0.22 0.67
C GLY A 133 5.70 0.45 -0.65
N ARG A 134 5.81 -0.29 -1.76
CA ARG A 134 6.03 0.31 -3.08
C ARG A 134 4.72 0.79 -3.65
N LEU A 135 4.72 2.01 -4.19
CA LEU A 135 3.58 2.57 -4.91
C LEU A 135 3.18 1.66 -6.09
N LEU A 136 1.88 1.47 -6.24
CA LEU A 136 1.25 0.89 -7.43
C LEU A 136 0.51 1.97 -8.23
N GLU A 137 -0.32 2.77 -7.56
CA GLU A 137 -1.18 3.78 -8.18
C GLU A 137 -1.56 4.86 -7.15
N ARG A 138 -2.14 5.98 -7.60
CA ARG A 138 -2.64 7.04 -6.73
C ARG A 138 -3.78 7.83 -7.36
N PHE A 139 -4.66 8.39 -6.53
CA PHE A 139 -5.68 9.34 -6.96
C PHE A 139 -5.78 10.48 -5.95
N GLY A 140 -5.86 11.71 -6.44
CA GLY A 140 -5.91 12.89 -5.60
C GLY A 140 -6.94 13.90 -6.04
N HIS A 141 -7.45 14.69 -5.08
CA HIS A 141 -8.27 15.86 -5.38
C HIS A 141 -8.19 16.92 -4.26
N PRO A 142 -8.42 18.20 -4.59
CA PRO A 142 -8.49 19.25 -3.59
C PRO A 142 -9.74 19.10 -2.73
N LEU A 143 -9.60 19.42 -1.45
CA LEU A 143 -10.70 19.46 -0.49
C LEU A 143 -11.03 20.92 -0.12
N ARG A 144 -12.33 21.22 -0.14
CA ARG A 144 -12.88 22.50 0.36
C ARG A 144 -13.09 22.50 1.87
N THR A 145 -13.36 21.32 2.41
CA THR A 145 -13.54 21.08 3.85
C THR A 145 -12.20 20.61 4.45
N GLY A 146 -11.89 21.01 5.68
CA GLY A 146 -10.64 20.65 6.36
C GLY A 146 -10.46 19.14 6.63
N LEU A 147 -9.42 18.79 7.40
CA LEU A 147 -9.07 17.40 7.71
C LEU A 147 -10.26 16.62 8.33
N PRO A 148 -10.44 15.31 8.01
CA PRO A 148 -11.64 14.53 8.33
C PRO A 148 -12.02 14.38 9.80
N ASN A 149 -11.19 14.82 10.76
CA ASN A 149 -11.47 14.68 12.19
C ASN A 149 -10.87 15.83 13.04
N SER A 150 -10.72 17.03 12.50
CA SER A 150 -10.31 18.19 13.32
C SER A 150 -11.36 18.65 14.35
N ARG A 151 -12.51 17.96 14.41
CA ARG A 151 -13.53 18.13 15.45
C ARG A 151 -13.73 16.81 16.22
N ARG A 152 -12.89 16.54 17.21
CA ARG A 152 -13.28 15.80 18.41
C ARG A 152 -12.75 16.54 19.62
#